data_AF-C1FGU4-F1
#
_entry.id   AF-C1FGU4-F1
#
_cell.length_a   1.000
_cell.length_b   1.000
_cell.length_c   1.000
_cell.angle_alpha   90.00
_cell.angle_beta   90.00
_cell.angle_gamma   90.00
#
_symmetry.space_group_name_H-M   'P 1'
#
loop_
_entity.id
_entity.type
_entity.pdbx_description
1 polymer ?
#
loop_
_entity_poly.entity_id
_entity_poly.type
_entity_poly.pdbx_seq_one_letter_code
_entity_poly.pdbx_strand_id
1 'polypeptide(L)'
;MGCGSSVPAKGPGPAPRPAKGIDGSVITLEGKATNGNGGDGTIVATVASVVQETSAVKLLRLRVPTKSVEGGEFAFRPGQWVDFYAPGVDKPGGYSIASSPGQLARDGTFDVACKQSRTQGTSHWIHDGAKPGDEVRVRVGGEFFMSHEDGDAPLLMVAGGIGISPLCAMLETMLERSSSSLTTAGGARGEDGSDANGRGGRRRRHLRAVLLYSEKTEHALSGRVRDMALRSDGAFECVFHRTAAGRDTVAAKAQFEAMTTAELHAHLQSVGMDLGLDMMTKPELVDLAVASLTVVPNASSTPASPAKNQKTKKPKHQAEEAEQWDDSDTCGQGAITRDGRIDKKALGRAIDRLRAAAVSEGRSGTDVVAFLCGPPKMSDAMEKTLLKLGLPKRSVRLERWW
;
A
#
# COMPACT_ATOMS: atom_id res chain seq x y z
N MET A 1 -48.67 46.17 -22.44
CA MET A 1 -47.52 46.26 -21.51
C MET A 1 -48.01 45.84 -20.13
N GLY A 2 -47.54 44.70 -19.63
CA GLY A 2 -47.86 44.18 -18.30
C GLY A 2 -46.72 43.27 -17.88
N CYS A 3 -45.82 43.81 -17.08
CA CYS A 3 -44.54 43.20 -16.71
C CYS A 3 -44.73 42.24 -15.52
N GLY A 4 -44.10 41.07 -15.61
CA GLY A 4 -44.24 39.96 -14.68
C GLY A 4 -43.55 40.17 -13.34
N SER A 5 -44.11 39.52 -12.32
CA SER A 5 -43.61 39.47 -10.94
C SER A 5 -42.47 38.45 -10.83
N SER A 6 -41.28 38.89 -10.44
CA SER A 6 -40.14 38.02 -10.09
C SER A 6 -40.09 37.78 -8.58
N VAL A 7 -39.98 36.51 -8.19
CA VAL A 7 -39.73 36.06 -6.81
C VAL A 7 -38.21 36.06 -6.57
N PRO A 8 -37.69 36.56 -5.43
CA PRO A 8 -36.26 36.55 -5.19
C PRO A 8 -35.76 35.15 -4.82
N ALA A 9 -34.62 34.77 -5.40
CA ALA A 9 -33.91 33.52 -5.12
C ALA A 9 -33.39 33.48 -3.67
N LYS A 10 -33.69 32.39 -2.95
CA LYS A 10 -33.06 32.06 -1.65
C LYS A 10 -31.58 31.76 -1.88
N GLY A 11 -30.70 32.54 -1.24
CA GLY A 11 -29.27 32.26 -1.20
C GLY A 11 -28.93 30.94 -0.49
N PRO A 12 -27.71 30.42 -0.67
CA PRO A 12 -27.27 29.18 -0.05
C PRO A 12 -27.30 29.29 1.48
N GLY A 13 -27.91 28.31 2.14
CA GLY A 13 -27.96 28.23 3.60
C GLY A 13 -26.56 28.09 4.22
N PRO A 14 -26.40 28.50 5.49
CA PRO A 14 -25.10 28.46 6.15
C PRO A 14 -24.57 27.02 6.25
N ALA A 15 -23.25 26.86 6.08
CA ALA A 15 -22.56 25.59 6.23
C ALA A 15 -22.85 24.95 7.61
N PRO A 16 -22.99 23.61 7.69
CA PRO A 16 -23.23 22.93 8.95
C PRO A 16 -22.08 23.18 9.93
N ARG A 17 -22.44 23.51 11.17
CA ARG A 17 -21.48 23.71 12.26
C ARG A 17 -20.70 22.42 12.51
N PRO A 18 -19.38 22.51 12.81
CA PRO A 18 -18.62 21.35 13.26
C PRO A 18 -19.29 20.77 14.52
N ALA A 19 -19.46 19.46 14.54
CA ALA A 19 -19.96 18.74 15.69
C ALA A 19 -19.12 19.10 16.92
N LYS A 20 -19.79 19.44 18.02
CA LYS A 20 -19.15 19.76 19.30
C LYS A 20 -18.34 18.55 19.77
N GLY A 21 -17.08 18.83 20.11
CA GLY A 21 -16.14 18.06 20.92
C GLY A 21 -16.49 16.61 21.19
N ILE A 22 -15.91 15.72 20.40
CA ILE A 22 -15.70 14.33 20.78
C ILE A 22 -14.36 14.31 21.51
N ASP A 23 -14.41 14.11 22.82
CA ASP A 23 -13.23 13.96 23.66
C ASP A 23 -12.36 12.81 23.15
N GLY A 24 -11.04 12.97 23.26
CA GLY A 24 -10.00 12.15 22.63
C GLY A 24 -9.82 10.75 23.25
N SER A 25 -10.91 10.11 23.68
CA SER A 25 -10.91 8.70 24.05
C SER A 25 -10.72 7.86 22.80
N VAL A 26 -9.57 7.20 22.73
CA VAL A 26 -9.27 6.07 21.85
C VAL A 26 -10.51 5.19 21.74
N ILE A 27 -11.17 5.19 20.58
CA ILE A 27 -12.20 4.20 20.28
C ILE A 27 -11.46 2.91 20.00
N THR A 28 -11.13 2.18 21.06
CA THR A 28 -10.82 0.76 20.96
C THR A 28 -12.14 0.11 20.54
N LEU A 29 -12.32 -0.09 19.24
CA LEU A 29 -13.36 -1.00 18.75
C LEU A 29 -12.92 -2.43 19.14
N GLU A 30 -12.97 -2.76 20.42
CA GLU A 30 -13.09 -4.15 20.88
C GLU A 30 -14.53 -4.61 20.61
N GLY A 31 -14.92 -4.54 19.35
CA GLY A 31 -16.12 -5.19 18.87
C GLY A 31 -15.78 -6.66 18.68
N LYS A 32 -16.22 -7.51 19.62
CA LYS A 32 -16.49 -8.91 19.27
C LYS A 32 -17.41 -8.84 18.05
N ALA A 33 -17.05 -9.48 16.93
CA ALA A 33 -17.95 -9.61 15.79
C ALA A 33 -19.22 -10.30 16.29
N THR A 34 -20.24 -9.53 16.64
CA THR A 34 -21.52 -10.04 17.10
C THR A 34 -22.35 -10.25 15.86
N ASN A 35 -22.71 -11.51 15.60
CA ASN A 35 -23.74 -11.83 14.62
C ASN A 35 -25.03 -11.13 15.06
N GLY A 36 -25.33 -9.99 14.43
CA GLY A 36 -26.58 -9.27 14.57
C GLY A 36 -27.76 -10.15 14.15
N ASN A 37 -28.80 -10.09 14.97
CA ASN A 37 -29.99 -10.93 14.98
C ASN A 37 -30.78 -10.89 13.66
N GLY A 38 -31.03 -12.05 13.02
CA GLY A 38 -32.13 -12.27 12.06
C GLY A 38 -31.88 -12.11 10.55
N GLY A 39 -30.68 -11.77 10.11
CA GLY A 39 -30.25 -11.74 8.68
C GLY A 39 -29.02 -12.62 8.43
N ASP A 40 -28.60 -12.80 7.17
CA ASP A 40 -27.42 -13.59 6.76
C ASP A 40 -26.04 -13.04 7.22
N GLY A 41 -26.05 -12.14 8.22
CA GLY A 41 -24.89 -11.43 8.76
C GLY A 41 -24.32 -10.39 7.81
N THR A 42 -25.01 -10.03 6.73
CA THR A 42 -24.54 -9.00 5.79
C THR A 42 -25.06 -7.61 6.12
N ILE A 43 -24.23 -6.61 5.82
CA ILE A 43 -24.53 -5.19 5.95
C ILE A 43 -24.60 -4.58 4.56
N VAL A 44 -25.62 -3.76 4.31
CA VAL A 44 -25.70 -2.96 3.08
C VAL A 44 -24.67 -1.84 3.16
N ALA A 45 -23.80 -1.78 2.16
CA ALA A 45 -22.85 -0.70 1.96
C ALA A 45 -23.09 -0.04 0.61
N THR A 46 -22.78 1.26 0.52
CA THR A 46 -22.87 2.02 -0.73
C THR A 46 -21.48 2.22 -1.31
N VAL A 47 -21.32 2.00 -2.61
CA VAL A 47 -20.10 2.38 -3.32
C VAL A 47 -19.97 3.90 -3.30
N ALA A 48 -19.00 4.42 -2.57
CA ALA A 48 -18.74 5.86 -2.46
C ALA A 48 -17.84 6.35 -3.60
N SER A 49 -16.85 5.56 -4.00
CA SER A 49 -16.01 5.83 -5.16
C SER A 49 -15.44 4.55 -5.77
N VAL A 50 -15.13 4.63 -7.07
CA VAL A 50 -14.42 3.59 -7.82
C VAL A 50 -13.29 4.28 -8.59
N VAL A 51 -12.05 3.87 -8.34
CA VAL A 51 -10.86 4.45 -8.98
C VAL A 51 -10.16 3.34 -9.76
N GLN A 52 -9.87 3.61 -11.04
CA GLN A 52 -9.01 2.74 -11.85
C GLN A 52 -7.56 2.98 -11.46
N GLU A 53 -6.95 2.00 -10.79
CA GLU A 53 -5.59 2.12 -10.24
C GLU A 53 -4.52 1.73 -11.24
N THR A 54 -4.73 0.60 -11.89
CA THR A 54 -3.90 0.08 -12.97
C THR A 54 -4.82 -0.52 -14.02
N SER A 55 -4.31 -0.97 -15.16
CA SER A 55 -5.14 -1.68 -16.15
C SER A 55 -5.83 -2.95 -15.61
N ALA A 56 -5.39 -3.48 -14.46
CA ALA A 56 -5.91 -4.73 -13.90
C ALA A 56 -6.44 -4.59 -12.47
N VAL A 57 -6.42 -3.41 -11.86
CA VAL A 57 -6.83 -3.20 -10.46
C VAL A 57 -7.73 -1.97 -10.35
N LYS A 58 -8.83 -2.11 -9.61
CA LYS A 58 -9.68 -1.00 -9.15
C LYS A 58 -9.64 -0.89 -7.63
N LEU A 59 -9.66 0.33 -7.11
CA LEU A 59 -9.87 0.62 -5.70
C LEU A 59 -11.32 1.08 -5.51
N LEU A 60 -12.01 0.49 -4.55
CA LEU A 60 -13.38 0.81 -4.21
C LEU A 60 -13.41 1.34 -2.78
N ARG A 61 -14.05 2.49 -2.59
CA ARG A 61 -14.43 2.95 -1.26
C ARG A 61 -15.88 2.61 -1.01
N LEU A 62 -16.15 1.92 0.08
CA LEU A 62 -17.49 1.55 0.51
C LEU A 62 -17.85 2.37 1.74
N ARG A 63 -19.09 2.87 1.79
CA ARG A 63 -19.67 3.54 2.94
C ARG A 63 -20.66 2.62 3.64
N VAL A 64 -20.49 2.47 4.94
CA VAL A 64 -21.40 1.74 5.81
C VAL A 64 -22.32 2.75 6.50
N PRO A 65 -23.61 2.44 6.70
CA PRO A 65 -24.51 3.29 7.48
C PRO A 65 -23.95 3.56 8.88
N THR A 66 -23.98 4.81 9.32
CA THR A 66 -23.46 5.25 10.62
C THR A 66 -24.00 4.40 11.77
N LYS A 67 -25.29 4.07 11.76
CA LYS A 67 -25.94 3.21 12.77
C LYS A 67 -25.30 1.81 12.88
N SER A 68 -24.82 1.24 11.77
CA SER A 68 -24.21 -0.09 11.77
C SER A 68 -22.76 -0.04 12.25
N VAL A 69 -22.10 1.11 12.12
CA VAL A 69 -20.78 1.35 12.70
C VAL A 69 -20.90 1.62 14.21
N GLU A 70 -21.73 2.60 14.61
CA GLU A 70 -21.92 2.98 16.01
C GLU A 70 -22.57 1.87 16.85
N GLY A 71 -23.49 1.09 16.24
CA GLY A 71 -24.10 -0.08 16.86
C GLY A 71 -23.20 -1.31 16.91
N GLY A 72 -22.00 -1.27 16.34
CA GLY A 72 -21.05 -2.38 16.33
C GLY A 72 -21.42 -3.55 15.40
N GLU A 73 -22.45 -3.41 14.57
CA GLU A 73 -22.88 -4.42 13.59
C GLU A 73 -21.82 -4.64 12.49
N PHE A 74 -21.08 -3.59 12.16
CA PHE A 74 -19.96 -3.63 11.23
C PHE A 74 -18.69 -3.11 11.88
N ALA A 75 -17.82 -4.03 12.27
CA ALA A 75 -16.48 -3.75 12.76
C ALA A 75 -15.50 -4.78 12.20
N PHE A 76 -14.24 -4.37 12.03
CA PHE A 76 -13.19 -5.26 11.55
C PHE A 76 -11.85 -4.95 12.22
N ARG A 77 -10.97 -5.95 12.22
CA ARG A 77 -9.57 -5.84 12.65
C ARG A 77 -8.67 -5.63 11.44
N PRO A 78 -7.55 -4.89 11.59
CA PRO A 78 -6.66 -4.61 10.46
C PRO A 78 -6.07 -5.90 9.90
N GLY A 79 -6.35 -6.15 8.63
CA GLY A 79 -5.95 -7.36 7.91
C GLY A 79 -7.11 -8.24 7.45
N GLN A 80 -8.29 -8.11 8.06
CA GLN A 80 -9.48 -8.89 7.69
C GLN A 80 -9.97 -8.55 6.28
N TRP A 81 -10.83 -9.41 5.74
CA TRP A 81 -11.48 -9.22 4.45
C TRP A 81 -12.99 -9.05 4.60
N VAL A 82 -13.65 -8.71 3.49
CA VAL A 82 -15.09 -8.82 3.36
C VAL A 82 -15.48 -9.87 2.31
N ASP A 83 -16.50 -10.65 2.62
CA ASP A 83 -17.31 -11.33 1.61
C ASP A 83 -18.17 -10.26 0.94
N PHE A 84 -17.91 -9.98 -0.33
CA PHE A 84 -18.59 -8.96 -1.13
C PHE A 84 -19.63 -9.61 -2.04
N TYR A 85 -20.89 -9.29 -1.78
CA TYR A 85 -22.06 -9.75 -2.52
C TYR A 85 -22.45 -8.68 -3.55
N ALA A 86 -21.98 -8.86 -4.78
CA ALA A 86 -22.36 -8.00 -5.90
C ALA A 86 -23.80 -8.30 -6.35
N PRO A 87 -24.59 -7.28 -6.72
CA PRO A 87 -25.90 -7.46 -7.33
C PRO A 87 -25.84 -8.37 -8.56
N GLY A 88 -26.71 -9.38 -8.60
CA GLY A 88 -26.80 -10.32 -9.72
C GLY A 88 -25.64 -11.32 -9.81
N VAL A 89 -24.80 -11.43 -8.78
CA VAL A 89 -23.71 -12.43 -8.72
C VAL A 89 -24.00 -13.47 -7.65
N ASP A 90 -24.04 -14.75 -8.04
CA ASP A 90 -24.45 -15.85 -7.16
C ASP A 90 -23.52 -16.08 -5.96
N LYS A 91 -22.20 -15.94 -6.17
CA LYS A 91 -21.18 -16.21 -5.16
C LYS A 91 -20.48 -14.93 -4.74
N PRO A 92 -20.31 -14.68 -3.43
CA PRO A 92 -19.54 -13.53 -2.98
C PRO A 92 -18.08 -13.66 -3.40
N GLY A 93 -17.43 -12.50 -3.62
CA GLY A 93 -15.99 -12.41 -3.80
C GLY A 93 -15.34 -11.99 -2.48
N GLY A 94 -14.24 -12.60 -2.10
CA GLY A 94 -13.47 -12.17 -0.93
C GLY A 94 -12.47 -11.08 -1.28
N TYR A 95 -12.46 -9.98 -0.51
CA TYR A 95 -11.54 -8.87 -0.70
C TYR A 95 -10.99 -8.36 0.63
N SER A 96 -9.66 -8.45 0.82
CA SER A 96 -8.98 -7.90 1.99
C SER A 96 -9.22 -6.39 2.08
N ILE A 97 -9.54 -5.92 3.28
CA ILE A 97 -9.76 -4.51 3.56
C ILE A 97 -8.41 -3.79 3.52
N ALA A 98 -8.33 -2.69 2.76
CA ALA A 98 -7.11 -1.95 2.44
C ALA A 98 -6.93 -0.64 3.24
N SER A 99 -7.85 -0.37 4.19
CA SER A 99 -7.84 0.82 5.06
C SER A 99 -7.90 0.42 6.53
N SER A 100 -7.44 1.28 7.43
CA SER A 100 -7.54 1.04 8.88
C SER A 100 -8.99 0.99 9.39
N PRO A 101 -9.25 0.31 10.52
CA PRO A 101 -10.49 0.48 11.28
C PRO A 101 -10.70 1.93 11.75
N GLY A 102 -9.62 2.71 11.90
CA GLY A 102 -9.68 4.14 12.19
C GLY A 102 -10.37 4.93 11.09
N GLN A 103 -10.22 4.57 9.80
CA GLN A 103 -10.98 5.19 8.71
C GLN A 103 -12.48 4.94 8.89
N LEU A 104 -12.88 3.69 9.17
CA LEU A 104 -14.27 3.33 9.42
C LEU A 104 -14.87 4.16 10.57
N ALA A 105 -14.13 4.29 11.68
CA ALA A 105 -14.58 5.08 12.82
C ALA A 105 -14.67 6.58 12.51
N ARG A 106 -13.80 7.12 11.65
CA ARG A 106 -13.77 8.56 11.31
C ARG A 106 -14.89 8.99 10.37
N ASP A 107 -15.17 8.21 9.33
CA ASP A 107 -16.06 8.66 8.24
C ASP A 107 -17.02 7.59 7.72
N GLY A 108 -17.08 6.43 8.40
CA GLY A 108 -17.96 5.32 8.03
C GLY A 108 -17.55 4.63 6.75
N THR A 109 -16.30 4.78 6.29
CA THR A 109 -15.83 4.15 5.05
C THR A 109 -14.70 3.16 5.24
N PHE A 110 -14.60 2.21 4.31
CA PHE A 110 -13.44 1.33 4.16
C PHE A 110 -13.13 1.10 2.69
N ASP A 111 -11.86 0.78 2.40
CA ASP A 111 -11.38 0.57 1.04
C ASP A 111 -11.16 -0.92 0.76
N VAL A 112 -11.48 -1.37 -0.45
CA VAL A 112 -11.07 -2.69 -0.97
C VAL A 112 -10.41 -2.55 -2.34
N ALA A 113 -9.38 -3.33 -2.60
CA ALA A 113 -8.69 -3.34 -3.87
C ALA A 113 -8.98 -4.63 -4.64
N CYS A 114 -9.56 -4.50 -5.83
CA CYS A 114 -10.02 -5.61 -6.65
C CYS A 114 -9.16 -5.75 -7.90
N LYS A 115 -8.40 -6.85 -7.97
CA LYS A 115 -7.73 -7.26 -9.21
C LYS A 115 -8.69 -7.99 -10.13
N GLN A 116 -8.67 -7.66 -11.43
CA GLN A 116 -9.50 -8.34 -12.43
C GLN A 116 -9.19 -9.84 -12.47
N SER A 117 -10.21 -10.65 -12.24
CA SER A 117 -10.16 -12.10 -12.38
C SER A 117 -10.43 -12.53 -13.81
N ARG A 118 -9.93 -13.72 -14.18
CA ARG A 118 -10.29 -14.39 -15.44
C ARG A 118 -11.62 -15.14 -15.35
N THR A 119 -12.12 -15.38 -14.14
CA THR A 119 -13.39 -16.05 -13.88
C THR A 119 -14.49 -15.03 -13.66
N GLN A 120 -15.64 -15.28 -14.30
CA GLN A 120 -16.86 -14.51 -14.10
C GLN A 120 -17.25 -14.51 -12.61
N GLY A 121 -17.73 -13.38 -12.11
CA GLY A 121 -18.11 -13.20 -10.70
C GLY A 121 -17.98 -11.75 -10.24
N THR A 122 -17.84 -11.55 -8.92
CA THR A 122 -17.81 -10.21 -8.29
C THR A 122 -16.76 -9.29 -8.89
N SER A 123 -15.60 -9.83 -9.25
CA SER A 123 -14.56 -9.05 -9.91
C SER A 123 -15.00 -8.45 -11.25
N HIS A 124 -15.83 -9.12 -12.03
CA HIS A 124 -16.33 -8.58 -13.30
C HIS A 124 -17.36 -7.49 -13.05
N TRP A 125 -18.28 -7.70 -12.10
CA TRP A 125 -19.23 -6.66 -11.69
C TRP A 125 -18.51 -5.37 -11.26
N ILE A 126 -17.44 -5.51 -10.46
CA ILE A 126 -16.59 -4.39 -10.04
C ILE A 126 -15.91 -3.70 -11.22
N HIS A 127 -15.34 -4.47 -12.16
CA HIS A 127 -14.57 -3.91 -13.28
C HIS A 127 -15.45 -3.34 -14.40
N ASP A 128 -16.62 -3.90 -14.64
CA ASP A 128 -17.46 -3.55 -15.78
C ASP A 128 -18.56 -2.54 -15.44
N GLY A 129 -19.12 -2.58 -14.23
CA GLY A 129 -20.38 -1.90 -13.92
C GLY A 129 -20.43 -1.08 -12.63
N ALA A 130 -19.55 -1.33 -11.67
CA ALA A 130 -19.60 -0.64 -10.38
C ALA A 130 -19.39 0.87 -10.51
N LYS A 131 -20.29 1.65 -9.92
CA LYS A 131 -20.25 3.12 -9.90
C LYS A 131 -20.66 3.68 -8.54
N PRO A 132 -20.28 4.92 -8.22
CA PRO A 132 -20.76 5.59 -7.02
C PRO A 132 -22.29 5.56 -6.93
N GLY A 133 -22.80 5.26 -5.73
CA GLY A 133 -24.23 5.12 -5.46
C GLY A 133 -24.77 3.68 -5.55
N ASP A 134 -24.03 2.74 -6.13
CA ASP A 134 -24.46 1.33 -6.13
C ASP A 134 -24.51 0.76 -4.71
N GLU A 135 -25.54 -0.03 -4.42
CA GLU A 135 -25.67 -0.78 -3.17
C GLU A 135 -25.12 -2.19 -3.32
N VAL A 136 -24.34 -2.61 -2.33
CA VAL A 136 -23.75 -3.94 -2.23
C VAL A 136 -23.96 -4.48 -0.82
N ARG A 137 -23.89 -5.79 -0.64
CA ARG A 137 -23.89 -6.39 0.70
C ARG A 137 -22.49 -6.89 1.03
N VAL A 138 -22.07 -6.69 2.27
CA VAL A 138 -20.75 -7.10 2.76
C VAL A 138 -20.85 -7.81 4.09
N ARG A 139 -19.96 -8.76 4.34
CA ARG A 139 -19.79 -9.38 5.65
C ARG A 139 -18.32 -9.52 5.96
N VAL A 140 -17.90 -9.11 7.15
CA VAL A 140 -16.50 -9.21 7.58
C VAL A 140 -16.13 -10.67 7.81
N GLY A 141 -14.95 -11.07 7.32
CA GLY A 141 -14.42 -12.42 7.46
C GLY A 141 -12.91 -12.43 7.64
N GLY A 142 -12.39 -13.62 7.92
CA GLY A 142 -10.96 -13.89 7.97
C GLY A 142 -10.30 -13.77 9.33
N GLU A 143 -9.27 -14.60 9.50
CA GLU A 143 -8.46 -14.71 10.72
C GLU A 143 -7.05 -14.10 10.55
N PHE A 144 -6.75 -13.57 9.36
CA PHE A 144 -5.52 -12.84 9.12
C PHE A 144 -5.67 -11.39 9.61
N PHE A 145 -5.27 -11.10 10.84
CA PHE A 145 -5.29 -9.74 11.38
C PHE A 145 -4.14 -9.48 12.33
N MET A 146 -3.78 -8.20 12.48
CA MET A 146 -2.84 -7.75 13.50
C MET A 146 -3.58 -7.55 14.81
N SER A 147 -3.27 -8.39 15.80
CA SER A 147 -3.80 -8.21 17.16
C SER A 147 -3.15 -7.00 17.86
N HIS A 148 -3.66 -6.64 19.03
CA HIS A 148 -3.10 -5.56 19.82
C HIS A 148 -1.65 -5.87 20.24
N GLU A 149 -1.39 -7.11 20.63
CA GLU A 149 -0.08 -7.64 21.03
C GLU A 149 0.89 -7.70 19.84
N ASP A 150 0.44 -8.20 18.69
CA ASP A 150 1.27 -8.19 17.47
C ASP A 150 1.68 -6.75 17.13
N GLY A 151 0.74 -5.81 17.26
CA GLY A 151 0.95 -4.40 16.97
C GLY A 151 1.93 -3.67 17.90
N ASP A 152 2.36 -4.28 19.00
CA ASP A 152 3.38 -3.75 19.93
C ASP A 152 4.79 -4.32 19.63
N ALA A 153 4.86 -5.48 18.95
CA ALA A 153 6.10 -6.11 18.50
C ALA A 153 6.75 -5.38 17.30
N PRO A 154 8.03 -5.65 16.99
CA PRO A 154 8.63 -5.28 15.71
C PRO A 154 7.98 -6.08 14.57
N LEU A 155 7.52 -5.38 13.53
CA LEU A 155 6.74 -5.94 12.44
C LEU A 155 7.58 -6.13 11.17
N LEU A 156 7.71 -7.37 10.71
CA LEU A 156 8.14 -7.66 9.36
C LEU A 156 6.91 -7.88 8.49
N MET A 157 6.81 -7.18 7.37
CA MET A 157 5.69 -7.30 6.44
C MET A 157 6.22 -7.68 5.07
N VAL A 158 5.58 -8.65 4.43
CA VAL A 158 5.98 -9.13 3.10
C VAL A 158 4.74 -9.19 2.22
N ALA A 159 4.70 -8.34 1.19
CA ALA A 159 3.60 -8.25 0.27
C ALA A 159 3.99 -8.60 -1.17
N GLY A 160 3.04 -9.16 -1.91
CA GLY A 160 3.15 -9.41 -3.35
C GLY A 160 1.92 -8.92 -4.10
N GLY A 161 2.07 -7.92 -4.98
CA GLY A 161 0.98 -7.30 -5.72
C GLY A 161 -0.18 -6.87 -4.82
N ILE A 162 -1.42 -7.25 -5.15
CA ILE A 162 -2.62 -6.87 -4.38
C ILE A 162 -2.63 -7.39 -2.93
N GLY A 163 -1.73 -8.31 -2.57
CA GLY A 163 -1.53 -8.73 -1.18
C GLY A 163 -1.00 -7.63 -0.26
N ILE A 164 -0.69 -6.44 -0.80
CA ILE A 164 -0.40 -5.26 0.02
C ILE A 164 -1.64 -4.76 0.79
N SER A 165 -2.86 -5.05 0.32
CA SER A 165 -4.11 -4.54 0.89
C SER A 165 -4.23 -4.72 2.41
N PRO A 166 -4.19 -5.95 2.97
CA PRO A 166 -4.31 -6.11 4.42
C PRO A 166 -3.13 -5.48 5.18
N LEU A 167 -1.94 -5.43 4.58
CA LEU A 167 -0.75 -4.84 5.21
C LEU A 167 -0.83 -3.31 5.25
N CYS A 168 -1.44 -2.67 4.24
CA CYS A 168 -1.77 -1.24 4.28
C CYS A 168 -2.66 -0.91 5.48
N ALA A 169 -3.73 -1.70 5.69
CA ALA A 169 -4.63 -1.51 6.82
C ALA A 169 -3.88 -1.64 8.17
N MET A 170 -2.98 -2.62 8.29
CA MET A 170 -2.16 -2.81 9.50
C MET A 170 -1.19 -1.64 9.73
N LEU A 171 -0.47 -1.20 8.69
CA LEU A 171 0.47 -0.08 8.76
C LEU A 171 -0.23 1.23 9.14
N GLU A 172 -1.36 1.53 8.51
CA GLU A 172 -2.16 2.72 8.84
C GLU A 172 -2.62 2.68 10.29
N THR A 173 -3.13 1.53 10.76
CA THR A 173 -3.53 1.33 12.17
C THR A 173 -2.36 1.55 13.14
N MET A 174 -1.16 1.05 12.81
CA MET A 174 0.04 1.25 13.64
C MET A 174 0.41 2.74 13.76
N LEU A 175 0.34 3.48 12.65
CA LEU A 175 0.68 4.92 12.62
C LEU A 175 -0.38 5.79 13.33
N GLU A 176 -1.66 5.43 13.24
CA GLU A 176 -2.75 6.09 13.96
C GLU A 176 -2.57 5.95 15.48
N ARG A 177 -2.30 4.73 15.98
CA ARG A 177 -2.01 4.48 17.41
C ARG A 177 -0.83 5.30 17.90
N SER A 178 0.24 5.32 17.11
CA SER A 178 1.46 6.07 17.43
C SER A 178 1.25 7.59 17.45
N SER A 179 0.21 8.09 16.79
CA SER A 179 -0.15 9.53 16.81
C SER A 179 -1.01 9.87 18.04
N SER A 180 -1.95 9.00 18.41
CA SER A 180 -2.79 9.17 19.59
C SER A 180 -2.01 9.13 20.92
N SER A 181 -0.95 8.32 20.99
CA SER A 181 -0.08 8.27 22.18
C SER A 181 0.73 9.55 22.38
N LEU A 182 0.99 10.34 21.32
CA LEU A 182 1.65 11.64 21.45
C LEU A 182 0.70 12.72 21.99
N THR A 183 -0.59 12.65 21.64
CA THR A 183 -1.59 13.60 22.13
C THR A 183 -1.88 13.41 23.62
N THR A 184 -1.85 12.18 24.14
CA THR A 184 -2.02 11.91 25.57
C THR A 184 -0.77 12.22 26.40
N ALA A 185 0.43 12.02 25.85
CA ALA A 185 1.69 12.39 26.53
C ALA A 185 1.94 13.91 26.59
N GLY A 186 1.27 14.72 25.75
CA GLY A 186 1.37 16.17 25.74
C GLY A 186 0.56 16.90 26.82
N GLY A 187 -0.19 16.19 27.66
CA GLY A 187 -1.00 16.75 28.74
C GLY A 187 -0.23 17.15 30.00
N ALA A 188 1.06 16.83 30.09
CA ALA A 188 1.95 17.29 31.15
C ALA A 188 3.03 18.19 30.55
N ARG A 189 2.74 19.49 30.40
CA ARG A 189 3.79 20.51 30.22
C ARG A 189 4.57 20.63 31.52
N GLY A 190 5.62 19.84 31.66
CA GLY A 190 6.80 20.27 32.40
C GLY A 190 7.53 21.29 31.55
N GLU A 191 7.77 22.48 32.10
CA GLU A 191 8.72 23.44 31.55
C GLU A 191 10.11 22.81 31.65
N ASP A 192 10.68 22.38 30.53
CA ASP A 192 12.11 22.03 30.47
C ASP A 192 12.72 22.51 29.15
N GLY A 193 13.65 23.46 29.28
CA GLY A 193 14.83 23.60 28.44
C GLY A 193 14.64 24.02 26.98
N SER A 194 14.47 25.32 26.75
CA SER A 194 14.84 25.91 25.46
C SER A 194 16.37 25.87 25.29
N ASP A 195 16.87 24.91 24.53
CA ASP A 195 18.25 24.97 24.03
C ASP A 195 18.38 26.21 23.13
N ALA A 196 19.26 27.14 23.52
CA ALA A 196 19.53 28.42 22.87
C ALA A 196 20.31 28.29 21.54
N ASN A 197 20.05 27.25 20.76
CA ASN A 197 20.60 27.07 19.42
C ASN A 197 19.53 26.41 18.57
N GLY A 198 18.78 27.19 17.78
CA GLY A 198 17.56 26.82 17.05
C GLY A 198 17.69 25.70 16.01
N ARG A 199 18.10 24.51 16.43
CA ARG A 199 17.98 23.24 15.71
C ARG A 199 17.13 22.32 16.56
N GLY A 200 15.82 22.55 16.54
CA GLY A 200 14.82 21.60 17.03
C GLY A 200 14.86 20.35 16.15
N GLY A 201 15.86 19.49 16.33
CA GLY A 201 15.95 18.21 15.67
C GLY A 201 14.83 17.33 16.20
N ARG A 202 13.77 17.15 15.41
CA ARG A 202 12.72 16.17 15.72
C ARG A 202 13.42 14.81 15.87
N ARG A 203 13.41 14.24 17.08
CA ARG A 203 13.97 12.89 17.31
C ARG A 203 13.20 11.93 16.42
N ARG A 204 13.89 11.34 15.43
CA ARG A 204 13.30 10.32 14.55
C ARG A 204 12.68 9.23 15.43
N ARG A 205 11.48 8.79 15.07
CA ARG A 205 10.85 7.67 15.74
C ARG A 205 11.66 6.40 15.47
N HIS A 206 11.71 5.54 16.47
CA HIS A 206 12.39 4.28 16.33
C HIS A 206 11.64 3.35 15.36
N LEU A 207 12.40 2.57 14.60
CA LEU A 207 11.87 1.66 13.59
C LEU A 207 11.00 0.57 14.23
N ARG A 208 9.75 0.48 13.81
CA ARG A 208 8.78 -0.51 14.29
C ARG A 208 8.30 -1.48 13.22
N ALA A 209 8.32 -1.08 11.95
CA ALA A 209 7.89 -1.94 10.85
C ALA A 209 8.82 -1.83 9.63
N VAL A 210 9.08 -2.96 8.98
CA VAL A 210 9.71 -3.03 7.66
C VAL A 210 8.78 -3.79 6.72
N LEU A 211 8.35 -3.15 5.62
CA LEU A 211 7.62 -3.77 4.53
C LEU A 211 8.57 -4.07 3.37
N LEU A 212 8.68 -5.35 3.01
CA LEU A 212 9.29 -5.80 1.77
C LEU A 212 8.17 -6.03 0.76
N TYR A 213 8.13 -5.25 -0.32
CA TYR A 213 7.03 -5.27 -1.25
C TYR A 213 7.46 -5.62 -2.67
N SER A 214 6.95 -6.74 -3.19
CA SER A 214 7.18 -7.13 -4.58
C SER A 214 6.03 -6.70 -5.48
N GLU A 215 6.34 -5.88 -6.48
CA GLU A 215 5.37 -5.42 -7.47
C GLU A 215 5.92 -5.39 -8.89
N LYS A 216 5.01 -5.57 -9.86
CA LYS A 216 5.33 -5.46 -11.30
C LYS A 216 4.94 -4.11 -11.89
N THR A 217 3.90 -3.50 -11.35
CA THR A 217 3.31 -2.25 -11.83
C THR A 217 2.93 -1.46 -10.60
N GLU A 218 3.18 -0.16 -10.61
CA GLU A 218 2.80 0.71 -9.51
C GLU A 218 1.27 0.78 -9.36
N HIS A 219 0.80 0.92 -8.13
CA HIS A 219 -0.62 0.94 -7.72
C HIS A 219 -0.78 2.00 -6.62
N ALA A 220 -1.91 2.69 -6.46
CA ALA A 220 -2.01 3.75 -5.44
C ALA A 220 -1.80 3.25 -4.01
N LEU A 221 -2.04 1.96 -3.70
CA LEU A 221 -1.65 1.41 -2.39
C LEU A 221 -0.14 1.50 -2.15
N SER A 222 0.67 1.43 -3.21
CA SER A 222 2.12 1.65 -3.15
C SER A 222 2.45 3.11 -2.86
N GLY A 223 1.74 4.04 -3.51
CA GLY A 223 1.84 5.49 -3.22
C GLY A 223 1.47 5.78 -1.77
N ARG A 224 0.32 5.26 -1.30
CA ARG A 224 -0.14 5.35 0.08
C ARG A 224 0.91 4.82 1.07
N VAL A 225 1.54 3.70 0.76
CA VAL A 225 2.63 3.13 1.57
C VAL A 225 3.87 4.02 1.61
N ARG A 226 4.27 4.62 0.48
CA ARG A 226 5.37 5.61 0.48
C ARG A 226 5.02 6.81 1.35
N ASP A 227 3.81 7.34 1.21
CA ASP A 227 3.35 8.48 2.00
C ASP A 227 3.32 8.14 3.50
N MET A 228 2.90 6.93 3.85
CA MET A 228 2.97 6.42 5.22
C MET A 228 4.41 6.33 5.72
N ALA A 229 5.34 5.80 4.93
CA ALA A 229 6.76 5.72 5.29
C ALA A 229 7.35 7.11 5.54
N LEU A 230 7.07 8.08 4.67
CA LEU A 230 7.50 9.48 4.82
C LEU A 230 6.93 10.12 6.09
N ARG A 231 5.62 9.95 6.36
CA ARG A 231 4.95 10.51 7.55
C ARG A 231 5.29 9.78 8.84
N SER A 232 5.83 8.56 8.77
CA SER A 232 6.18 7.76 9.94
C SER A 232 7.35 8.31 10.76
N ASP A 233 8.11 9.27 10.18
CA ASP A 233 9.29 9.87 10.79
C ASP A 233 10.32 8.83 11.28
N GLY A 234 10.49 7.75 10.51
CA GLY A 234 11.42 6.64 10.80
C GLY A 234 10.80 5.42 11.47
N ALA A 235 9.53 5.48 11.91
CA ALA A 235 8.86 4.33 12.52
C ALA A 235 8.53 3.20 11.54
N PHE A 236 8.48 3.50 10.24
CA PHE A 236 8.16 2.55 9.19
C PHE A 236 9.08 2.72 7.99
N GLU A 237 9.59 1.60 7.48
CA GLU A 237 10.35 1.54 6.24
C GLU A 237 9.68 0.61 5.23
N CYS A 238 9.70 1.00 3.96
CA CYS A 238 9.28 0.16 2.85
C CYS A 238 10.43 -0.02 1.84
N VAL A 239 10.65 -1.25 1.42
CA VAL A 239 11.62 -1.64 0.38
C VAL A 239 10.85 -2.22 -0.80
N PHE A 240 10.99 -1.58 -1.97
CA PHE A 240 10.27 -1.97 -3.18
C PHE A 240 11.15 -2.91 -4.03
N HIS A 241 10.70 -4.15 -4.18
CA HIS A 241 11.31 -5.19 -5.02
C HIS A 241 10.57 -5.26 -6.36
N ARG A 242 10.99 -4.42 -7.30
CA ARG A 242 10.43 -4.39 -8.65
C ARG A 242 11.33 -5.18 -9.58
N THR A 243 10.77 -6.18 -10.26
CA THR A 243 11.42 -6.62 -11.49
C THR A 243 11.24 -5.45 -12.46
N ALA A 244 12.33 -4.81 -12.90
CA ALA A 244 12.26 -3.78 -13.93
C ALA A 244 11.33 -4.31 -15.02
N ALA A 245 10.26 -3.56 -15.33
CA ALA A 245 9.25 -3.99 -16.28
C ALA A 245 9.93 -4.16 -17.64
N GLY A 246 10.41 -5.37 -17.95
CA GLY A 246 10.84 -5.80 -19.27
C GLY A 246 11.58 -4.75 -20.11
N ARG A 247 12.51 -3.99 -19.54
CA ARG A 247 13.61 -3.41 -20.29
C ARG A 247 14.84 -3.88 -19.56
N ASP A 248 15.39 -4.96 -20.10
CA ASP A 248 16.70 -5.47 -19.75
C ASP A 248 17.65 -4.27 -19.67
N THR A 249 18.00 -3.82 -18.46
CA THR A 249 18.82 -2.64 -18.25
C THR A 249 20.22 -2.85 -18.81
N VAL A 250 20.63 -4.11 -19.01
CA VAL A 250 21.88 -4.46 -19.70
C VAL A 250 21.73 -4.19 -21.20
N ALA A 251 20.61 -4.60 -21.82
CA ALA A 251 20.33 -4.29 -23.22
C ALA A 251 20.05 -2.78 -23.45
N ALA A 252 19.36 -2.11 -22.53
CA ALA A 252 19.10 -0.67 -22.60
C ALA A 252 20.37 0.15 -22.38
N LYS A 253 21.24 -0.27 -21.45
CA LYS A 253 22.57 0.34 -21.27
C LYS A 253 23.41 0.16 -22.53
N ALA A 254 23.46 -1.04 -23.12
CA ALA A 254 24.15 -1.26 -24.38
C ALA A 254 23.60 -0.38 -25.53
N GLN A 255 22.28 -0.16 -25.57
CA GLN A 255 21.65 0.77 -26.53
C GLN A 255 22.07 2.22 -26.29
N PHE A 256 22.11 2.68 -25.04
CA PHE A 256 22.55 4.04 -24.69
C PHE A 256 24.06 4.24 -24.86
N GLU A 257 24.88 3.22 -24.58
CA GLU A 257 26.32 3.22 -24.85
C GLU A 257 26.61 3.34 -26.35
N ALA A 258 25.74 2.75 -27.19
CA ALA A 258 25.79 2.84 -28.64
C ALA A 258 25.33 4.20 -29.19
N MET A 259 24.57 4.99 -28.43
CA MET A 259 24.18 6.36 -28.83
C MET A 259 25.37 7.32 -28.74
N THR A 260 25.33 8.38 -29.54
CA THR A 260 26.24 9.52 -29.42
C THR A 260 25.87 10.38 -28.21
N THR A 261 26.81 11.21 -27.74
CA THR A 261 26.56 12.17 -26.65
C THR A 261 25.37 13.09 -26.95
N ALA A 262 25.25 13.54 -28.21
CA ALA A 262 24.15 14.42 -28.64
C ALA A 262 22.78 13.71 -28.61
N GLU A 263 22.72 12.43 -28.98
CA GLU A 263 21.49 11.63 -28.91
C GLU A 263 21.08 11.36 -27.45
N LEU A 264 22.05 11.11 -26.56
CA LEU A 264 21.81 10.97 -25.12
C LEU A 264 21.27 12.28 -24.52
N HIS A 265 21.85 13.42 -24.90
CA HIS A 265 21.34 14.74 -24.51
C HIS A 265 19.92 14.98 -24.97
N ALA A 266 19.64 14.75 -26.25
CA ALA A 266 18.29 14.91 -26.81
C ALA A 266 17.27 13.98 -26.13
N HIS A 267 17.67 12.74 -25.82
CA HIS A 267 16.84 11.80 -25.07
C HIS A 267 16.53 12.31 -23.66
N LEU A 268 17.55 12.72 -22.90
CA LEU A 268 17.41 13.24 -21.54
C LEU A 268 16.57 14.53 -21.49
N GLN A 269 16.75 15.43 -22.46
CA GLN A 269 15.92 16.63 -22.62
C GLN A 269 14.46 16.28 -22.92
N SER A 270 14.22 15.27 -23.77
CA SER A 270 12.85 14.83 -24.10
C SER A 270 12.07 14.30 -22.89
N VAL A 271 12.79 13.82 -21.86
CA VAL A 271 12.20 13.36 -20.59
C VAL A 271 12.28 14.40 -19.47
N GLY A 272 12.62 15.65 -19.80
CA GLY A 272 12.57 16.80 -18.89
C GLY A 272 13.84 17.02 -18.06
N MET A 273 14.96 16.42 -18.43
CA MET A 273 16.27 16.62 -17.80
C MET A 273 17.12 17.49 -18.71
N ASP A 274 17.34 18.77 -18.37
CA ASP A 274 18.04 19.73 -19.26
C ASP A 274 19.22 20.45 -18.57
N LEU A 275 19.23 20.50 -17.23
CA LEU A 275 20.23 21.27 -16.49
C LEU A 275 21.53 20.46 -16.28
N GLY A 276 22.64 21.03 -16.73
CA GLY A 276 24.00 20.54 -16.43
C GLY A 276 24.44 19.32 -17.24
N LEU A 277 23.68 18.94 -18.26
CA LEU A 277 24.00 17.81 -19.13
C LEU A 277 25.26 18.05 -19.98
N ASP A 278 25.48 19.30 -20.41
CA ASP A 278 26.61 19.74 -21.21
C ASP A 278 27.97 19.57 -20.51
N MET A 279 27.96 19.57 -19.18
CA MET A 279 29.13 19.36 -18.33
C MET A 279 29.35 17.89 -17.95
N MET A 280 28.47 16.96 -18.37
CA MET A 280 28.57 15.54 -18.06
C MET A 280 29.33 14.76 -19.13
N THR A 281 30.07 13.75 -18.67
CA THR A 281 30.74 12.80 -19.55
C THR A 281 29.75 11.81 -20.17
N LYS A 282 30.11 11.20 -21.31
CA LYS A 282 29.25 10.21 -21.97
C LYS A 282 28.81 9.05 -21.03
N PRO A 283 29.68 8.45 -20.20
CA PRO A 283 29.26 7.42 -19.24
C PRO A 283 28.24 7.93 -18.22
N GLU A 284 28.41 9.15 -17.69
CA GLU A 284 27.45 9.77 -16.76
C GLU A 284 26.10 10.02 -17.44
N LEU A 285 26.09 10.42 -18.71
CA LEU A 285 24.87 10.58 -19.50
C LEU A 285 24.17 9.24 -19.78
N VAL A 286 24.93 8.18 -20.03
CA VAL A 286 24.39 6.81 -20.19
C VAL A 286 23.75 6.35 -18.88
N ASP A 287 24.43 6.51 -17.76
CA ASP A 287 23.91 6.10 -16.46
C ASP A 287 22.66 6.91 -16.09
N LEU A 288 22.64 8.21 -16.41
CA LEU A 288 21.48 9.08 -16.23
C LEU A 288 20.31 8.71 -17.16
N ALA A 289 20.58 8.31 -18.41
CA ALA A 289 19.56 7.84 -19.35
C ALA A 289 18.98 6.49 -18.94
N VAL A 290 19.80 5.57 -18.42
CA VAL A 290 19.32 4.32 -17.81
C VAL A 290 18.46 4.62 -16.58
N ALA A 291 18.85 5.59 -15.75
CA ALA A 291 18.07 6.03 -14.60
C ALA A 291 16.76 6.72 -15.00
N SER A 292 16.73 7.51 -16.07
CA SER A 292 15.52 8.20 -16.56
C SER A 292 14.44 7.22 -17.01
N LEU A 293 14.80 6.00 -17.44
CA LEU A 293 13.85 4.93 -17.72
C LEU A 293 13.01 4.51 -16.50
N THR A 294 13.41 4.89 -15.29
CA THR A 294 12.70 4.63 -14.03
C THR A 294 11.83 5.81 -13.57
N VAL A 295 11.95 6.98 -14.22
CA VAL A 295 11.18 8.20 -13.93
C VAL A 295 10.18 8.40 -15.08
N VAL A 296 8.89 8.22 -14.82
CA VAL A 296 7.85 8.59 -15.80
C VAL A 296 7.45 10.04 -15.55
N PRO A 297 7.58 10.97 -16.52
CA PRO A 297 6.86 12.23 -16.45
C PRO A 297 5.37 11.99 -16.74
N ASN A 298 4.53 12.54 -15.87
CA ASN A 298 3.09 12.55 -16.04
C ASN A 298 2.72 13.56 -17.15
N ALA A 299 2.33 13.11 -18.34
CA ALA A 299 1.62 13.95 -19.31
C ALA A 299 0.79 13.12 -20.30
N SER A 300 -0.49 13.48 -20.36
CA SER A 300 -1.48 13.07 -21.34
C SER A 300 -1.08 13.39 -22.78
N SER A 301 -1.21 12.43 -23.69
CA SER A 301 -1.77 12.64 -25.03
C SER A 301 -1.92 11.31 -25.79
N THR A 302 -3.15 11.02 -26.22
CA THR A 302 -3.46 10.11 -27.33
C THR A 302 -2.92 10.72 -28.64
N PRO A 303 -2.53 9.93 -29.67
CA PRO A 303 -3.55 9.37 -30.56
C PRO A 303 -3.26 7.97 -31.18
N ALA A 304 -4.37 7.32 -31.54
CA ALA A 304 -4.65 6.45 -32.69
C ALA A 304 -3.71 5.30 -33.12
N SER A 305 -4.33 4.12 -33.23
CA SER A 305 -3.85 2.92 -33.95
C SER A 305 -3.71 3.16 -35.47
N PRO A 306 -2.96 2.31 -36.20
CA PRO A 306 -3.65 1.18 -36.82
C PRO A 306 -2.91 -0.17 -36.75
N ALA A 307 -3.72 -1.22 -36.81
CA ALA A 307 -3.39 -2.64 -36.75
C ALA A 307 -2.40 -3.12 -37.84
N LYS A 308 -1.54 -4.08 -37.48
CA LYS A 308 -1.10 -5.17 -38.38
C LYS A 308 -0.92 -6.50 -37.64
N ASN A 309 -1.54 -7.51 -38.21
CA ASN A 309 -1.36 -8.94 -37.98
C ASN A 309 0.11 -9.36 -38.09
N GLN A 310 0.60 -10.19 -37.16
CA GLN A 310 1.52 -11.27 -37.51
C GLN A 310 1.53 -12.38 -36.46
N LYS A 311 1.18 -13.59 -36.92
CA LYS A 311 1.37 -14.87 -36.23
C LYS A 311 2.86 -15.21 -36.24
N THR A 312 3.44 -15.57 -35.11
CA THR A 312 4.62 -16.46 -35.07
C THR A 312 4.67 -17.29 -33.78
N LYS A 313 5.31 -18.46 -33.94
CA LYS A 313 5.20 -19.69 -33.16
C LYS A 313 5.95 -19.66 -31.82
N LYS A 314 5.46 -20.46 -30.85
CA LYS A 314 6.21 -20.94 -29.67
C LYS A 314 7.47 -21.71 -30.08
N PRO A 315 8.49 -21.71 -29.20
CA PRO A 315 9.14 -22.95 -28.82
C PRO A 315 9.19 -23.17 -27.29
N LYS A 316 9.17 -24.44 -26.91
CA LYS A 316 9.52 -25.00 -25.60
C LYS A 316 11.03 -25.28 -25.59
N HIS A 317 11.76 -24.97 -24.51
CA HIS A 317 12.52 -25.94 -23.69
C HIS A 317 13.30 -25.22 -22.57
N GLN A 318 13.63 -26.01 -21.56
CA GLN A 318 14.32 -25.72 -20.30
C GLN A 318 15.78 -25.29 -20.49
N ALA A 319 16.29 -24.48 -19.55
CA ALA A 319 17.64 -24.60 -19.01
C ALA A 319 17.70 -23.88 -17.64
N GLU A 320 18.25 -24.56 -16.64
CA GLU A 320 18.71 -23.99 -15.37
C GLU A 320 20.03 -23.25 -15.62
N GLU A 321 20.18 -22.03 -15.13
CA GLU A 321 21.49 -21.41 -14.94
C GLU A 321 21.54 -20.76 -13.55
N ALA A 322 22.58 -21.14 -12.80
CA ALA A 322 22.94 -20.59 -11.51
C ALA A 322 23.80 -19.35 -11.74
N GLU A 323 23.38 -18.19 -11.23
CA GLU A 323 24.16 -16.96 -11.35
C GLU A 323 24.78 -16.52 -10.02
N GLN A 324 26.02 -16.06 -10.17
CA GLN A 324 27.04 -15.74 -9.18
C GLN A 324 26.87 -14.28 -8.70
N TRP A 325 27.06 -14.03 -7.40
CA TRP A 325 26.76 -12.75 -6.73
C TRP A 325 27.93 -11.77 -6.73
N ASP A 326 27.62 -10.48 -6.89
CA ASP A 326 28.50 -9.33 -6.70
C ASP A 326 28.13 -8.56 -5.41
N ASP A 327 29.14 -8.01 -4.72
CA ASP A 327 29.14 -7.74 -3.27
C ASP A 327 29.25 -6.25 -2.89
N SER A 328 28.81 -5.34 -3.75
CA SER A 328 28.78 -3.90 -3.45
C SER A 328 27.45 -3.26 -3.82
N ASP A 329 26.70 -2.73 -2.85
CA ASP A 329 26.12 -1.39 -2.96
C ASP A 329 25.36 -0.95 -1.69
N THR A 330 25.55 0.32 -1.36
CA THR A 330 25.15 1.03 -0.15
C THR A 330 23.66 1.42 -0.15
N CYS A 331 22.97 1.15 0.96
CA CYS A 331 21.52 1.32 1.10
C CYS A 331 21.15 2.70 1.70
N GLY A 332 20.78 3.65 0.85
CA GLY A 332 20.03 4.86 1.23
C GLY A 332 18.53 4.57 1.40
N GLN A 333 17.81 5.46 2.11
CA GLN A 333 16.36 5.34 2.33
C GLN A 333 15.63 5.28 0.98
N GLY A 334 14.80 4.25 0.77
CA GLY A 334 14.16 3.97 -0.52
C GLY A 334 14.96 3.05 -1.44
N ALA A 335 15.77 2.14 -0.89
CA ALA A 335 16.52 1.16 -1.68
C ALA A 335 15.61 0.32 -2.58
N ILE A 336 15.70 0.57 -3.88
CA ILE A 336 15.27 -0.35 -4.93
C ILE A 336 16.40 -1.37 -5.04
N THR A 337 16.21 -2.58 -4.51
CA THR A 337 17.21 -3.63 -4.72
C THR A 337 17.13 -4.11 -6.16
N ARG A 338 18.28 -4.12 -6.86
CA ARG A 338 18.46 -4.46 -8.28
C ARG A 338 17.96 -5.85 -8.70
N ASP A 339 17.65 -6.75 -7.77
CA ASP A 339 17.01 -8.03 -8.07
C ASP A 339 15.55 -8.06 -7.60
N GLY A 340 14.64 -8.13 -8.57
CA GLY A 340 13.19 -7.90 -8.43
C GLY A 340 12.39 -8.95 -7.64
N ARG A 341 13.03 -9.70 -6.73
CA ARG A 341 12.39 -10.64 -5.81
C ARG A 341 12.89 -10.42 -4.40
N ILE A 342 12.00 -10.62 -3.43
CA ILE A 342 12.36 -10.62 -2.02
C ILE A 342 13.16 -11.90 -1.76
N ASP A 343 14.41 -11.75 -1.35
CA ASP A 343 15.33 -12.86 -1.14
C ASP A 343 15.66 -13.07 0.35
N LYS A 344 16.44 -14.12 0.63
CA LYS A 344 16.86 -14.46 2.01
C LYS A 344 17.66 -13.32 2.65
N LYS A 345 18.51 -12.62 1.89
CA LYS A 345 19.33 -11.51 2.40
C LYS A 345 18.46 -10.33 2.80
N ALA A 346 17.48 -9.95 1.98
CA ALA A 346 16.54 -8.87 2.28
C ALA A 346 15.73 -9.16 3.54
N LEU A 347 15.22 -10.39 3.69
CA LEU A 347 14.54 -10.83 4.91
C LEU A 347 15.46 -10.75 6.13
N GLY A 348 16.68 -11.29 6.03
CA GLY A 348 17.67 -11.26 7.12
C GLY A 348 17.98 -9.84 7.57
N ARG A 349 18.32 -8.95 6.62
CA ARG A 349 18.59 -7.53 6.90
C ARG A 349 17.41 -6.84 7.57
N ALA A 350 16.18 -7.09 7.13
CA ALA A 350 14.99 -6.50 7.74
C ALA A 350 14.81 -6.97 9.19
N ILE A 351 14.98 -8.27 9.45
CA ILE A 351 14.91 -8.86 10.79
C ILE A 351 15.98 -8.26 11.72
N ASP A 352 17.23 -8.20 11.25
CA ASP A 352 18.35 -7.70 12.06
C ASP A 352 18.16 -6.23 12.43
N ARG A 353 17.64 -5.42 11.49
CA ARG A 353 17.33 -4.02 11.74
C ARG A 353 16.19 -3.84 12.74
N LEU A 354 15.13 -4.63 12.62
CA LEU A 354 14.00 -4.61 13.57
C LEU A 354 14.45 -5.03 14.98
N ARG A 355 15.29 -6.06 15.09
CA ARG A 355 15.87 -6.50 16.36
C ARG A 355 16.78 -5.43 16.97
N ALA A 356 17.66 -4.83 16.17
CA ALA A 356 18.54 -3.75 16.63
C ALA A 356 17.74 -2.55 17.14
N ALA A 357 16.68 -2.15 16.43
CA ALA A 357 15.79 -1.09 16.87
C ALA A 357 15.08 -1.43 18.19
N ALA A 358 14.55 -2.64 18.32
CA ALA A 358 13.90 -3.10 19.56
C ALA A 358 14.86 -3.10 20.76
N VAL A 359 16.10 -3.57 20.57
CA VAL A 359 17.14 -3.54 21.61
C VAL A 359 17.47 -2.10 22.02
N SER A 360 17.57 -1.17 21.06
CA SER A 360 17.84 0.25 21.34
C SER A 360 16.75 0.93 22.19
N GLU A 361 15.54 0.36 22.21
CA GLU A 361 14.40 0.83 23.01
C GLU A 361 14.22 0.06 24.33
N GLY A 362 15.13 -0.85 24.68
CA GLY A 362 14.98 -1.69 25.87
C GLY A 362 13.89 -2.77 25.74
N ARG A 363 13.37 -3.01 24.52
CA ARG A 363 12.38 -4.07 24.21
C ARG A 363 13.05 -5.43 23.94
N SER A 364 14.18 -5.69 24.61
CA SER A 364 14.97 -6.92 24.47
C SER A 364 14.12 -8.16 24.77
N GLY A 365 14.17 -9.17 23.91
CA GLY A 365 13.37 -10.39 24.02
C GLY A 365 12.02 -10.38 23.29
N THR A 366 11.63 -9.26 22.65
CA THR A 366 10.43 -9.23 21.79
C THR A 366 10.72 -9.89 20.45
N ASP A 367 10.01 -10.97 20.15
CA ASP A 367 10.10 -11.65 18.84
C ASP A 367 9.58 -10.74 17.72
N VAL A 368 10.24 -10.77 16.56
CA VAL A 368 9.72 -10.15 15.34
C VAL A 368 8.47 -10.93 14.90
N VAL A 369 7.37 -10.21 14.69
CA VAL A 369 6.13 -10.76 14.13
C VAL A 369 6.10 -10.47 12.63
N ALA A 370 5.94 -11.52 11.83
CA ALA A 370 5.95 -11.46 10.38
C ALA A 370 4.54 -11.65 9.80
N PHE A 371 4.09 -10.73 8.94
CA PHE A 371 2.84 -10.85 8.17
C PHE A 371 3.14 -11.04 6.69
N LEU A 372 2.65 -12.12 6.10
CA LEU A 372 2.85 -12.46 4.69
C LEU A 372 1.52 -12.49 3.94
N CYS A 373 1.42 -11.73 2.86
CA CYS A 373 0.24 -11.73 1.99
C CYS A 373 0.62 -11.55 0.51
N GLY A 374 0.08 -12.40 -0.35
CA GLY A 374 0.38 -12.38 -1.78
C GLY A 374 0.23 -13.76 -2.42
N PRO A 375 0.81 -13.98 -3.62
CA PRO A 375 0.68 -15.24 -4.34
C PRO A 375 1.14 -16.43 -3.47
N PRO A 376 0.44 -17.59 -3.47
CA PRO A 376 0.74 -18.72 -2.60
C PRO A 376 2.22 -19.16 -2.64
N LYS A 377 2.78 -19.29 -3.86
CA LYS A 377 4.20 -19.65 -4.05
C LYS A 377 5.17 -18.68 -3.36
N MET A 378 4.83 -17.39 -3.32
CA MET A 378 5.63 -16.39 -2.62
C MET A 378 5.49 -16.58 -1.11
N SER A 379 4.27 -16.59 -0.60
CA SER A 379 3.99 -16.72 0.84
C SER A 379 4.62 -17.97 1.44
N ASP A 380 4.49 -19.13 0.77
CA ASP A 380 5.08 -20.40 1.22
C ASP A 380 6.62 -20.36 1.24
N ALA A 381 7.24 -19.76 0.20
CA ALA A 381 8.69 -19.63 0.11
C ALA A 381 9.25 -18.67 1.18
N MET A 382 8.56 -17.56 1.43
CA MET A 382 8.94 -16.58 2.44
C MET A 382 8.80 -17.19 3.84
N GLU A 383 7.70 -17.88 4.14
CA GLU A 383 7.51 -18.60 5.40
C GLU A 383 8.65 -19.60 5.66
N LYS A 384 8.95 -20.47 4.69
CA LYS A 384 10.04 -21.44 4.81
C LYS A 384 11.39 -20.75 5.06
N THR A 385 11.61 -19.58 4.46
CA THR A 385 12.84 -18.82 4.63
C THR A 385 12.92 -18.17 6.01
N LEU A 386 11.83 -17.60 6.52
CA LEU A 386 11.75 -17.01 7.86
C LEU A 386 12.01 -18.05 8.96
N LEU A 387 11.44 -19.25 8.83
CA LEU A 387 11.71 -20.34 9.77
C LEU A 387 13.19 -20.74 9.77
N LYS A 388 13.83 -20.78 8.59
CA LYS A 388 15.28 -21.04 8.46
C LYS A 388 16.15 -19.90 9.00
N LEU A 389 15.63 -18.68 9.05
CA LEU A 389 16.26 -17.51 9.68
C LEU A 389 16.00 -17.46 11.20
N GLY A 390 15.33 -18.47 11.76
CA GLY A 390 15.10 -18.62 13.20
C GLY A 390 13.90 -17.87 13.75
N LEU A 391 12.97 -17.39 12.91
CA LEU A 391 11.70 -16.88 13.42
C LEU A 391 10.83 -18.05 13.91
N PRO A 392 10.25 -17.97 15.11
CA PRO A 392 9.31 -18.97 15.59
C PRO A 392 8.09 -19.07 14.68
N LYS A 393 7.59 -20.29 14.44
CA LYS A 393 6.36 -20.49 13.66
C LYS A 393 5.18 -19.67 14.19
N ARG A 394 5.06 -19.54 15.51
CA ARG A 394 4.05 -18.73 16.19
C ARG A 394 4.16 -17.23 15.95
N SER A 395 5.24 -16.71 15.34
CA SER A 395 5.38 -15.30 15.00
C SER A 395 5.19 -15.02 13.51
N VAL A 396 4.92 -16.05 12.70
CA VAL A 396 4.66 -15.91 11.26
C VAL A 396 3.15 -16.06 11.01
N ARG A 397 2.53 -15.02 10.45
CA ARG A 397 1.12 -14.94 10.07
C ARG A 397 1.03 -14.97 8.55
N LEU A 398 0.21 -15.86 8.01
CA LEU A 398 -0.01 -15.97 6.57
C LEU A 398 -1.49 -15.80 6.27
N GLU A 399 -1.80 -14.99 5.27
CA GLU A 399 -3.13 -15.00 4.68
C GLU A 399 -3.28 -16.28 3.83
N ARG A 400 -4.26 -17.11 4.18
CA ARG A 400 -4.45 -18.44 3.64
C ARG A 400 -5.91 -18.54 3.17
N TRP A 401 -6.11 -18.64 1.85
CA TRP A 401 -7.43 -18.73 1.19
C TRP A 401 -7.75 -20.21 0.90
N TRP A 402 -8.36 -20.94 1.83
CA TRP A 402 -8.90 -22.28 1.57
C TRP A 402 -10.04 -22.66 2.49
#